data_AF-K0KP04-F1
#
_entry.id   AF-K0KP04-F1
#
_cell.length_a   1.000
_cell.length_b   1.000
_cell.length_c   1.000
_cell.angle_alpha   90.00
_cell.angle_beta   90.00
_cell.angle_gamma   90.00
#
_symmetry.space_group_name_H-M   'P 1'
#
loop_
_entity.id
_entity.type
_entity.pdbx_description
1 polymer ?
#
loop_
_entity_poly.entity_id
_entity_poly.type
_entity_poly.pdbx_seq_one_letter_code
_entity_poly.pdbx_strand_id
1 'polypeptide(L)'
;METDYLQLLKNLPFELFLRVLDNLNPIDLENFIEFIPGLYNQIKDRYKIVHWPPVVINPKHKDVFLSFEDFADNSDEFLQNISQFKGLILLNFKDFGEHQTVKGLLNEFLSLIPYQNIKFKGFKMYLNVDNVLARSYWKRHRSSIRQPFMDDFCSDILRYTPDVFQYCLLPGLKKIGTCSNFWCPKVIDCFNFTQHESSIKKGEKNHTGKFMGGLESLTLRGVLRAEVLESKVPLFPQELKLDLQSTYTPSLTNKCFQNVTELKLYHINDDIFGFVELPDLVHLEIDGKNLFKVSNLKATKLESLEIYSKLEDPSLELYNIETPQLKKLVICCETFHSAQFVTFDKLEEASIYQPLIRHNLPMIINLENKVSSPIKFVNSVKRISVSSIIPIFTNIFYPNLESLTILDGSGFAGNSKDKTQIHYFPSSVHELVFSSSVSFYKLCHSLGRPGIKKIQIIDTYFWHYGNQIPDLSSISSLYPDVEILFLQDCLLKDFKDSKNHNIKELDITLTDVSVDREILFNFEGAVFSKLRKLRIRRQEKPHDWYDSIILKGFKAPNLEELIMEYVYIPHYFSTLKFPKLRKLSMCHVSELEIVDSEVLEEVKIHRYSRYSFNRKLKAGELRNASVEFY
;
A
#
# COMPACT_ATOMS: atom_id res chain seq x y z
N MET A 1 -39.94 22.88 -12.43
CA MET A 1 -39.22 22.77 -13.72
C MET A 1 -39.34 21.39 -14.36
N GLU A 2 -39.96 20.38 -13.73
CA GLU A 2 -40.24 19.07 -14.37
C GLU A 2 -41.20 19.19 -15.57
N THR A 3 -42.07 20.20 -15.58
CA THR A 3 -43.09 20.43 -16.62
C THR A 3 -42.54 20.92 -17.97
N ASP A 4 -41.38 21.58 -18.02
CA ASP A 4 -40.85 22.15 -19.28
C ASP A 4 -40.14 21.10 -20.16
N TYR A 5 -39.42 20.15 -19.54
CA TYR A 5 -38.74 19.08 -20.28
C TYR A 5 -39.73 18.08 -20.89
N LEU A 6 -40.81 17.79 -20.15
CA LEU A 6 -41.93 16.95 -20.62
C LEU A 6 -42.68 17.58 -21.81
N GLN A 7 -42.79 18.92 -21.87
CA GLN A 7 -43.40 19.60 -23.02
C GLN A 7 -42.51 19.58 -24.26
N LEU A 8 -41.19 19.72 -24.11
CA LEU A 8 -40.23 19.63 -25.22
C LEU A 8 -40.24 18.24 -25.88
N LEU A 9 -40.35 17.17 -25.09
CA LEU A 9 -40.40 15.80 -25.59
C LEU A 9 -41.71 15.46 -26.32
N LYS A 10 -42.84 16.07 -25.93
CA LYS A 10 -44.15 15.86 -26.57
C LYS A 10 -44.24 16.36 -28.01
N ASN A 11 -43.38 17.30 -28.41
CA ASN A 11 -43.38 17.89 -29.75
C ASN A 11 -42.42 17.18 -30.73
N LEU A 12 -41.67 16.18 -30.27
CA LEU A 12 -40.81 15.39 -31.16
C LEU A 12 -41.67 14.42 -31.99
N PRO A 13 -41.33 14.20 -33.27
CA PRO A 13 -41.85 13.08 -34.03
C PRO A 13 -41.71 11.80 -33.22
N PHE A 14 -42.73 10.95 -33.21
CA PHE A 14 -42.82 9.80 -32.31
C PHE A 14 -41.58 8.90 -32.36
N GLU A 15 -40.99 8.69 -33.54
CA GLU A 15 -39.74 7.92 -33.70
C GLU A 15 -38.51 8.59 -33.05
N LEU A 16 -38.42 9.92 -33.09
CA LEU A 16 -37.36 10.67 -32.41
C LEU A 16 -37.58 10.67 -30.91
N PHE A 17 -38.83 10.79 -30.46
CA PHE A 17 -39.21 10.64 -29.05
C PHE A 17 -38.82 9.25 -28.52
N LEU A 18 -39.12 8.18 -29.26
CA LEU A 18 -38.74 6.82 -28.91
C LEU A 18 -37.21 6.60 -28.88
N ARG A 19 -36.45 7.26 -29.76
CA ARG A 19 -34.98 7.25 -29.70
C ARG A 19 -34.44 7.99 -28.47
N VAL A 20 -35.12 9.05 -28.01
CA VAL A 20 -34.76 9.71 -26.77
C VAL A 20 -35.02 8.78 -25.58
N LEU A 21 -36.18 8.12 -25.54
CA LEU A 21 -36.52 7.14 -24.50
C LEU A 21 -35.53 5.97 -24.45
N ASP A 22 -35.10 5.45 -25.61
CA ASP A 22 -34.06 4.42 -25.70
C ASP A 22 -32.73 4.82 -25.08
N ASN A 23 -32.47 6.12 -24.87
CA ASN A 23 -31.23 6.64 -24.29
C ASN A 23 -31.39 7.08 -22.82
N LEU A 24 -32.60 7.09 -22.27
CA LEU A 24 -32.83 7.37 -20.85
C LEU A 24 -32.31 6.24 -19.95
N ASN A 25 -32.07 6.58 -18.68
CA ASN A 25 -31.83 5.58 -17.63
C ASN A 25 -33.17 4.94 -17.20
N PRO A 26 -33.13 3.75 -16.55
CA PRO A 26 -34.33 3.02 -16.16
C PRO A 26 -35.31 3.79 -15.26
N ILE A 27 -34.80 4.63 -14.34
CA ILE A 27 -35.62 5.39 -13.38
C ILE A 27 -36.39 6.50 -14.09
N ASP A 28 -35.72 7.24 -14.98
CA ASP A 28 -36.39 8.28 -15.75
C ASP A 28 -37.48 7.66 -16.63
N LEU A 29 -37.19 6.55 -17.33
CA LEU A 29 -38.18 5.89 -18.17
C LEU A 29 -39.40 5.39 -17.38
N GLU A 30 -39.19 4.82 -16.19
CA GLU A 30 -40.26 4.43 -15.25
C GLU A 30 -41.17 5.63 -14.94
N ASN A 31 -40.57 6.76 -14.53
CA ASN A 31 -41.31 7.99 -14.28
C ASN A 31 -42.08 8.46 -15.53
N PHE A 32 -41.48 8.41 -16.72
CA PHE A 32 -42.14 8.78 -17.97
C PHE A 32 -43.37 7.91 -18.27
N ILE A 33 -43.29 6.59 -18.05
CA ILE A 33 -44.41 5.65 -18.24
C ILE A 33 -45.58 6.01 -17.30
N GLU A 34 -45.28 6.39 -16.07
CA GLU A 34 -46.29 6.74 -15.07
C GLU A 34 -46.94 8.12 -15.32
N PHE A 35 -46.14 9.11 -15.75
CA PHE A 35 -46.61 10.51 -15.88
C PHE A 35 -47.26 10.85 -17.22
N ILE A 36 -47.01 10.10 -18.30
CA ILE A 36 -47.59 10.38 -19.63
C ILE A 36 -48.75 9.43 -19.94
N PRO A 37 -50.02 9.92 -19.94
CA PRO A 37 -51.18 9.08 -20.25
C PRO A 37 -51.06 8.44 -21.63
N GLY A 38 -51.28 7.12 -21.70
CA GLY A 38 -51.28 6.35 -22.95
C GLY A 38 -49.89 5.95 -23.47
N LEU A 39 -48.80 6.48 -22.90
CA LEU A 39 -47.43 6.11 -23.29
C LEU A 39 -47.17 4.61 -23.06
N TYR A 40 -47.67 4.08 -21.95
CA TYR A 40 -47.64 2.66 -21.62
C TYR A 40 -48.01 1.76 -22.82
N ASN A 41 -49.18 2.00 -23.43
CA ASN A 41 -49.68 1.19 -24.54
C ASN A 41 -48.81 1.29 -25.80
N GLN A 42 -48.06 2.39 -25.94
CA GLN A 42 -47.19 2.64 -27.09
C GLN A 42 -45.81 2.00 -26.95
N ILE A 43 -45.38 1.69 -25.72
CA ILE A 43 -44.02 1.22 -25.45
C ILE A 43 -43.95 -0.14 -24.75
N LYS A 44 -45.08 -0.75 -24.42
CA LYS A 44 -45.14 -2.04 -23.69
C LYS A 44 -44.43 -3.20 -24.38
N ASP A 45 -44.37 -3.20 -25.71
CA ASP A 45 -43.67 -4.21 -26.49
C ASP A 45 -42.19 -3.85 -26.74
N ARG A 46 -41.77 -2.66 -26.31
CA ARG A 46 -40.42 -2.11 -26.50
C ARG A 46 -39.55 -2.22 -25.25
N TYR A 47 -40.13 -2.25 -24.06
CA TYR A 47 -39.37 -2.32 -22.80
C TYR A 47 -39.84 -3.45 -21.87
N LYS A 48 -38.90 -4.05 -21.15
CA LYS A 48 -39.15 -4.78 -19.91
C LYS A 48 -38.33 -4.14 -18.80
N ILE A 49 -38.96 -3.78 -17.69
CA ILE A 49 -38.32 -3.16 -16.53
C ILE A 49 -38.37 -4.17 -15.38
N VAL A 50 -37.21 -4.64 -14.96
CA VAL A 50 -37.09 -5.67 -13.92
C VAL A 50 -36.55 -5.02 -12.65
N HIS A 51 -37.27 -5.17 -11.53
CA HIS A 51 -36.96 -4.51 -10.27
C HIS A 51 -36.36 -5.47 -9.23
N TRP A 52 -35.39 -4.95 -8.49
CA TRP A 52 -34.97 -5.53 -7.21
C TRP A 52 -34.61 -4.43 -6.19
N PRO A 53 -35.08 -4.48 -4.93
CA PRO A 53 -36.04 -5.43 -4.39
C PRO A 53 -37.41 -5.34 -5.10
N PRO A 54 -38.27 -6.36 -4.95
CA PRO A 54 -39.60 -6.38 -5.55
C PRO A 54 -40.41 -5.13 -5.18
N VAL A 55 -41.12 -4.58 -6.16
CA VAL A 55 -42.05 -3.45 -5.97
C VAL A 55 -43.47 -3.91 -6.26
N VAL A 56 -44.46 -3.24 -5.66
CA VAL A 56 -45.87 -3.54 -5.94
C VAL A 56 -46.22 -3.03 -7.33
N ILE A 57 -46.30 -3.96 -8.29
CA ILE A 57 -46.61 -3.65 -9.69
C ILE A 57 -48.13 -3.59 -9.88
N ASN A 58 -48.60 -2.52 -10.53
CA ASN A 58 -49.99 -2.42 -10.95
C ASN A 58 -50.35 -3.60 -11.87
N PRO A 59 -51.42 -4.37 -11.62
CA PRO A 59 -51.82 -5.51 -12.45
C PRO A 59 -51.94 -5.18 -13.94
N LYS A 60 -52.28 -3.94 -14.29
CA LYS A 60 -52.39 -3.47 -15.68
C LYS A 60 -51.05 -3.31 -16.41
N HIS A 61 -49.94 -3.30 -15.67
CA HIS A 61 -48.60 -3.06 -16.21
C HIS A 61 -47.64 -4.26 -16.06
N LYS A 62 -48.15 -5.45 -15.69
CA LYS A 62 -47.34 -6.66 -15.47
C LYS A 62 -46.62 -7.17 -16.73
N ASP A 63 -47.05 -6.77 -17.91
CA ASP A 63 -46.37 -7.05 -19.18
C ASP A 63 -45.18 -6.12 -19.43
N VAL A 64 -44.96 -5.07 -18.64
CA VAL A 64 -43.77 -4.21 -18.76
C VAL A 64 -42.89 -4.30 -17.52
N PHE A 65 -43.49 -4.30 -16.33
CA PHE A 65 -42.76 -4.36 -15.07
C PHE A 65 -42.75 -5.79 -14.52
N LEU A 66 -41.57 -6.26 -14.12
CA LEU A 66 -41.32 -7.60 -13.58
C LEU A 66 -40.54 -7.51 -12.26
N SER A 67 -40.72 -8.50 -11.39
CA SER A 67 -39.86 -8.67 -10.22
C SER A 67 -38.68 -9.57 -10.55
N PHE A 68 -37.48 -9.24 -10.08
CA PHE A 68 -36.34 -10.15 -10.19
C PHE A 68 -36.51 -11.40 -9.33
N GLU A 69 -37.39 -11.37 -8.31
CA GLU A 69 -37.76 -12.55 -7.52
C GLU A 69 -38.50 -13.61 -8.37
N ASP A 70 -39.26 -13.18 -9.39
CA ASP A 70 -39.97 -14.10 -10.29
C ASP A 70 -39.00 -15.02 -11.05
N PHE A 71 -37.75 -14.59 -11.25
CA PHE A 71 -36.68 -15.41 -11.82
C PHE A 71 -36.21 -16.51 -10.86
N ALA A 72 -36.23 -16.27 -9.55
CA ALA A 72 -35.84 -17.25 -8.53
C ALA A 72 -36.86 -18.40 -8.43
N ASP A 73 -38.14 -18.07 -8.58
CA ASP A 73 -39.24 -19.03 -8.36
C ASP A 73 -39.61 -19.82 -9.63
N ASN A 74 -39.44 -19.25 -10.84
CA ASN A 74 -39.79 -19.89 -12.12
C ASN A 74 -38.80 -19.54 -13.24
N SER A 75 -37.53 -19.91 -13.07
CA SER A 75 -36.43 -19.56 -13.97
C SER A 75 -36.72 -19.87 -15.44
N ASP A 76 -37.28 -21.04 -15.76
CA ASP A 76 -37.45 -21.49 -17.15
C ASP A 76 -38.50 -20.68 -17.92
N GLU A 77 -39.64 -20.36 -17.31
CA GLU A 77 -40.70 -19.55 -17.94
C GLU A 77 -40.25 -18.09 -18.07
N PHE A 78 -39.60 -17.55 -17.04
CA PHE A 78 -39.04 -16.21 -17.06
C PHE A 78 -37.98 -16.04 -18.17
N LEU A 79 -37.08 -17.02 -18.31
CA LEU A 79 -36.06 -17.05 -19.36
C LEU A 79 -36.66 -17.23 -20.75
N GLN A 80 -37.68 -18.06 -20.92
CA GLN A 80 -38.39 -18.17 -22.19
C GLN A 80 -39.05 -16.84 -22.59
N ASN A 81 -39.68 -16.16 -21.64
CA ASN A 81 -40.30 -14.85 -21.88
C ASN A 81 -39.26 -13.77 -22.24
N ILE A 82 -38.10 -13.77 -21.58
CA ILE A 82 -37.01 -12.84 -21.87
C ILE A 82 -36.30 -13.16 -23.19
N SER A 83 -36.05 -14.44 -23.49
CA SER A 83 -35.31 -14.85 -24.69
C SER A 83 -36.07 -14.55 -25.99
N GLN A 84 -37.41 -14.55 -25.94
CA GLN A 84 -38.28 -14.23 -27.08
C GLN A 84 -38.54 -12.73 -27.26
N PHE A 85 -38.31 -11.93 -26.22
CA PHE A 85 -38.51 -10.49 -26.25
C PHE A 85 -37.52 -9.81 -27.22
N LYS A 86 -37.99 -8.82 -27.99
CA LYS A 86 -37.19 -8.12 -29.02
C LYS A 86 -36.81 -6.69 -28.65
N GLY A 87 -37.31 -6.18 -27.54
CA GLY A 87 -37.09 -4.80 -27.08
C GLY A 87 -35.85 -4.63 -26.20
N LEU A 88 -35.82 -3.57 -25.40
CA LEU A 88 -34.78 -3.27 -24.41
C LEU A 88 -35.19 -3.78 -23.03
N ILE A 89 -34.27 -4.44 -22.34
CA ILE A 89 -34.51 -4.87 -20.95
C ILE A 89 -33.72 -3.96 -20.02
N LEU A 90 -34.40 -3.46 -18.99
CA LEU A 90 -33.90 -2.47 -18.05
C LEU A 90 -33.91 -3.08 -16.65
N LEU A 91 -32.73 -3.26 -16.05
CA LEU A 91 -32.60 -3.78 -14.69
C LEU A 91 -32.44 -2.61 -13.72
N ASN A 92 -33.34 -2.50 -12.74
CA ASN A 92 -33.31 -1.46 -11.71
C ASN A 92 -33.10 -2.10 -10.32
N PHE A 93 -31.84 -2.13 -9.88
CA PHE A 93 -31.41 -2.73 -8.63
C PHE A 93 -31.11 -1.63 -7.60
N LYS A 94 -31.95 -1.50 -6.58
CA LYS A 94 -31.85 -0.48 -5.53
C LYS A 94 -31.10 -0.94 -4.28
N ASP A 95 -30.97 -2.25 -4.04
CA ASP A 95 -30.28 -2.88 -2.89
C ASP A 95 -30.00 -4.37 -3.22
N PHE A 96 -28.94 -5.00 -2.73
CA PHE A 96 -28.75 -6.47 -2.85
C PHE A 96 -29.28 -7.25 -1.63
N GLY A 97 -29.59 -6.55 -0.52
CA GLY A 97 -30.08 -7.17 0.72
C GLY A 97 -29.06 -8.09 1.40
N GLU A 98 -29.51 -8.90 2.37
CA GLU A 98 -28.68 -9.94 3.02
C GLU A 98 -28.52 -11.22 2.17
N HIS A 99 -29.14 -11.27 0.99
CA HIS A 99 -29.28 -12.49 0.20
C HIS A 99 -28.10 -12.70 -0.76
N GLN A 100 -27.20 -13.63 -0.40
CA GLN A 100 -26.25 -14.23 -1.36
C GLN A 100 -26.94 -14.78 -2.62
N THR A 101 -28.22 -15.14 -2.50
CA THR A 101 -29.10 -15.60 -3.58
C THR A 101 -29.22 -14.58 -4.71
N VAL A 102 -29.33 -13.28 -4.44
CA VAL A 102 -29.51 -12.26 -5.50
C VAL A 102 -28.26 -12.10 -6.35
N LYS A 103 -27.07 -12.17 -5.71
CA LYS A 103 -25.78 -12.22 -6.42
C LYS A 103 -25.70 -13.45 -7.31
N GLY A 104 -26.07 -14.62 -6.78
CA GLY A 104 -26.11 -15.87 -7.53
C GLY A 104 -27.06 -15.79 -8.73
N LEU A 105 -28.29 -15.33 -8.50
CA LEU A 105 -29.32 -15.18 -9.52
C LEU A 105 -28.95 -14.16 -10.60
N LEU A 106 -28.35 -13.02 -10.24
CA LEU A 106 -27.88 -12.06 -11.22
C LEU A 106 -26.76 -12.64 -12.08
N ASN A 107 -25.81 -13.37 -11.47
CA ASN A 107 -24.75 -14.05 -12.21
C ASN A 107 -25.31 -15.18 -13.09
N GLU A 108 -26.27 -15.98 -12.60
CA GLU A 108 -26.96 -17.01 -13.37
C GLU A 108 -27.71 -16.39 -14.55
N PHE A 109 -28.51 -15.34 -14.31
CA PHE A 109 -29.19 -14.59 -15.35
C PHE A 109 -28.22 -14.08 -16.42
N LEU A 110 -27.14 -13.42 -16.00
CA LEU A 110 -26.10 -12.91 -16.91
C LEU A 110 -25.41 -14.05 -17.68
N SER A 111 -25.16 -15.19 -17.02
CA SER A 111 -24.51 -16.36 -17.63
C SER A 111 -25.36 -17.06 -18.68
N LEU A 112 -26.68 -16.92 -18.65
CA LEU A 112 -27.61 -17.58 -19.59
C LEU A 112 -27.80 -16.78 -20.89
N ILE A 113 -27.46 -15.49 -20.87
CA ILE A 113 -27.59 -14.59 -22.02
C ILE A 113 -26.81 -15.07 -23.27
N PRO A 114 -25.57 -15.57 -23.18
CA PRO A 114 -24.80 -16.04 -24.34
C PRO A 114 -25.27 -17.36 -24.94
N TYR A 115 -25.99 -18.21 -24.17
CA TYR A 115 -26.26 -19.60 -24.55
C TYR A 115 -27.64 -19.83 -25.17
N GLN A 116 -28.49 -18.80 -25.22
CA GLN A 116 -29.81 -18.89 -25.84
C GLN A 116 -29.81 -18.04 -27.13
N ASN A 117 -30.60 -18.42 -28.14
CA ASN A 117 -30.83 -17.63 -29.36
C ASN A 117 -31.67 -16.38 -29.04
N ILE A 118 -31.15 -15.49 -28.20
CA ILE A 118 -31.92 -14.40 -27.65
C ILE A 118 -32.07 -13.28 -28.67
N LYS A 119 -33.29 -12.73 -28.76
CA LYS A 119 -33.69 -11.77 -29.80
C LYS A 119 -33.81 -10.31 -29.32
N PHE A 120 -33.51 -9.99 -28.05
CA PHE A 120 -33.67 -8.63 -27.53
C PHE A 120 -32.65 -7.66 -28.14
N LYS A 121 -32.95 -6.36 -28.13
CA LYS A 121 -32.13 -5.27 -28.69
C LYS A 121 -30.90 -4.92 -27.83
N GLY A 122 -30.99 -5.14 -26.51
CA GLY A 122 -29.92 -4.96 -25.54
C GLY A 122 -30.42 -4.79 -24.10
N PHE A 123 -29.48 -4.73 -23.16
CA PHE A 123 -29.72 -4.48 -21.73
C PHE A 123 -29.14 -3.15 -21.26
N LYS A 124 -29.86 -2.49 -20.35
CA LYS A 124 -29.30 -1.44 -19.49
C LYS A 124 -29.53 -1.76 -18.03
N MET A 125 -28.63 -1.31 -17.19
CA MET A 125 -28.68 -1.57 -15.76
C MET A 125 -28.43 -0.31 -14.94
N TYR A 126 -29.22 -0.18 -13.88
CA TYR A 126 -29.06 0.83 -12.86
C TYR A 126 -28.85 0.14 -11.51
N LEU A 127 -27.80 0.56 -10.80
CA LEU A 127 -27.44 0.05 -9.49
C LEU A 127 -27.26 1.21 -8.52
N ASN A 128 -28.12 1.30 -7.49
CA ASN A 128 -27.96 2.29 -6.43
C ASN A 128 -26.85 1.84 -5.46
N VAL A 129 -25.62 2.25 -5.73
CA VAL A 129 -24.44 1.77 -5.00
C VAL A 129 -24.43 2.22 -3.54
N ASP A 130 -24.95 3.41 -3.24
CA ASP A 130 -24.99 3.94 -1.86
C ASP A 130 -25.82 3.03 -0.93
N ASN A 131 -26.95 2.51 -1.40
CA ASN A 131 -27.78 1.57 -0.65
C ASN A 131 -27.14 0.17 -0.55
N VAL A 132 -26.49 -0.29 -1.64
CA VAL A 132 -25.76 -1.56 -1.70
C VAL A 132 -24.60 -1.62 -0.69
N LEU A 133 -23.87 -0.52 -0.53
CA LEU A 133 -22.72 -0.43 0.37
C LEU A 133 -23.11 -0.09 1.83
N ALA A 134 -24.23 0.61 2.04
CA ALA A 134 -24.67 1.06 3.37
C ALA A 134 -25.31 -0.04 4.23
N ARG A 135 -26.02 -1.03 3.66
CA ARG A 135 -26.79 -2.04 4.44
C ARG A 135 -26.01 -3.31 4.79
N SER A 136 -24.87 -3.57 4.18
CA SER A 136 -23.93 -4.66 4.56
C SER A 136 -23.11 -4.34 5.83
N TYR A 137 -23.52 -3.34 6.61
CA TYR A 137 -22.90 -2.89 7.86
C TYR A 137 -23.07 -3.85 9.05
N TRP A 138 -23.96 -4.84 8.95
CA TRP A 138 -24.43 -5.61 10.10
C TRP A 138 -23.89 -7.04 10.23
N LYS A 139 -22.94 -7.47 9.38
CA LYS A 139 -22.17 -8.71 9.63
C LYS A 139 -20.71 -8.37 9.91
N ARG A 140 -20.33 -8.63 11.17
CA ARG A 140 -19.04 -8.38 11.80
C ARG A 140 -17.83 -8.67 10.90
N HIS A 141 -16.86 -7.76 11.00
CA HIS A 141 -15.45 -7.85 10.61
C HIS A 141 -15.06 -7.52 9.15
N ARG A 142 -14.15 -6.54 9.08
CA ARG A 142 -13.24 -6.16 7.98
C ARG A 142 -13.84 -5.31 6.85
N SER A 143 -13.35 -4.08 6.78
CA SER A 143 -13.51 -3.05 5.75
C SER A 143 -13.02 -3.43 4.34
N SER A 144 -12.70 -4.71 4.07
CA SER A 144 -12.05 -5.15 2.83
C SER A 144 -12.87 -6.11 1.95
N ILE A 145 -14.06 -6.55 2.37
CA ILE A 145 -14.86 -7.56 1.63
C ILE A 145 -15.82 -6.92 0.60
N ARG A 146 -16.05 -5.60 0.67
CA ARG A 146 -17.10 -4.91 -0.12
C ARG A 146 -16.69 -4.51 -1.54
N GLN A 147 -15.44 -4.06 -1.70
CA GLN A 147 -14.85 -3.70 -3.00
C GLN A 147 -14.74 -4.89 -3.97
N PRO A 148 -14.31 -6.10 -3.53
CA PRO A 148 -14.22 -7.27 -4.39
C PRO A 148 -15.53 -7.64 -5.11
N PHE A 149 -16.70 -7.44 -4.48
CA PHE A 149 -17.97 -7.78 -5.11
C PHE A 149 -18.29 -6.88 -6.31
N MET A 150 -18.18 -5.55 -6.14
CA MET A 150 -18.41 -4.61 -7.24
C MET A 150 -17.35 -4.77 -8.34
N ASP A 151 -16.12 -5.10 -7.95
CA ASP A 151 -15.02 -5.38 -8.86
C ASP A 151 -15.27 -6.65 -9.70
N ASP A 152 -15.66 -7.75 -9.05
CA ASP A 152 -16.04 -9.02 -9.68
C ASP A 152 -17.22 -8.80 -10.64
N PHE A 153 -18.25 -8.11 -10.16
CA PHE A 153 -19.46 -7.84 -10.92
C PHE A 153 -19.19 -7.00 -12.18
N CYS A 154 -18.43 -5.91 -12.07
CA CYS A 154 -18.07 -5.10 -13.23
C CYS A 154 -17.17 -5.88 -14.19
N SER A 155 -16.30 -6.73 -13.67
CA SER A 155 -15.46 -7.63 -14.50
C SER A 155 -16.30 -8.69 -15.23
N ASP A 156 -17.31 -9.27 -14.57
CA ASP A 156 -18.23 -10.22 -15.18
C ASP A 156 -19.06 -9.55 -16.28
N ILE A 157 -19.58 -8.33 -16.05
CA ILE A 157 -20.26 -7.55 -17.10
C ILE A 157 -19.40 -7.42 -18.36
N LEU A 158 -18.10 -7.15 -18.19
CA LEU A 158 -17.17 -6.95 -19.31
C LEU A 158 -16.82 -8.22 -20.08
N ARG A 159 -17.11 -9.41 -19.52
CA ARG A 159 -16.96 -10.68 -20.24
C ARG A 159 -18.05 -10.87 -21.29
N TYR A 160 -19.17 -10.15 -21.19
CA TYR A 160 -20.27 -10.24 -22.14
C TYR A 160 -20.04 -9.32 -23.35
N THR A 161 -20.50 -9.76 -24.53
CA THR A 161 -20.29 -9.03 -25.79
C THR A 161 -20.90 -7.62 -25.75
N PRO A 162 -20.22 -6.60 -26.33
CA PRO A 162 -20.67 -5.20 -26.30
C PRO A 162 -22.01 -4.96 -27.02
N ASP A 163 -22.51 -5.91 -27.81
CA ASP A 163 -23.79 -5.80 -28.51
C ASP A 163 -25.00 -6.09 -27.59
N VAL A 164 -24.76 -6.72 -26.43
CA VAL A 164 -25.78 -7.13 -25.46
C VAL A 164 -25.86 -6.15 -24.29
N PHE A 165 -24.71 -5.73 -23.75
CA PHE A 165 -24.64 -4.82 -22.61
C PHE A 165 -24.40 -3.39 -23.07
N GLN A 166 -25.39 -2.50 -22.91
CA GLN A 166 -25.33 -1.15 -23.48
C GLN A 166 -24.96 -0.07 -22.46
N TYR A 167 -25.28 -0.25 -21.17
CA TYR A 167 -25.11 0.81 -20.17
C TYR A 167 -25.26 0.32 -18.71
N CYS A 168 -24.35 0.74 -17.82
CA CYS A 168 -24.35 0.54 -16.37
C CYS A 168 -24.22 1.88 -15.65
N LEU A 169 -25.23 2.27 -14.88
CA LEU A 169 -25.19 3.46 -14.03
C LEU A 169 -24.92 3.06 -12.58
N LEU A 170 -23.81 3.56 -12.04
CA LEU A 170 -23.21 3.25 -10.73
C LEU A 170 -23.00 4.53 -9.89
N PRO A 171 -24.06 5.32 -9.60
CA PRO A 171 -23.95 6.55 -8.85
C PRO A 171 -23.44 6.29 -7.43
N GLY A 172 -22.52 7.13 -6.95
CA GLY A 172 -21.97 7.05 -5.59
C GLY A 172 -20.75 6.12 -5.45
N LEU A 173 -20.43 5.32 -6.48
CA LEU A 173 -19.20 4.53 -6.46
C LEU A 173 -17.98 5.43 -6.64
N LYS A 174 -17.10 5.44 -5.62
CA LYS A 174 -15.86 6.24 -5.62
C LYS A 174 -14.61 5.45 -6.03
N LYS A 175 -14.64 4.13 -5.91
CA LYS A 175 -13.49 3.25 -6.19
C LYS A 175 -13.95 2.04 -6.99
N ILE A 176 -13.18 1.64 -7.99
CA ILE A 176 -13.46 0.43 -8.77
C ILE A 176 -12.17 -0.24 -9.25
N GLY A 177 -12.10 -1.56 -9.11
CA GLY A 177 -11.13 -2.43 -9.74
C GLY A 177 -11.81 -3.35 -10.74
N THR A 178 -11.35 -3.40 -11.98
CA THR A 178 -12.03 -4.20 -13.00
C THR A 178 -11.03 -4.78 -14.01
N CYS A 179 -11.35 -5.96 -14.54
CA CYS A 179 -10.54 -6.61 -15.56
C CYS A 179 -11.29 -6.75 -16.89
N SER A 180 -10.57 -6.48 -17.97
CA SER A 180 -11.01 -6.74 -19.34
C SER A 180 -9.82 -7.25 -20.15
N ASN A 181 -10.07 -7.99 -21.23
CA ASN A 181 -8.99 -8.32 -22.18
C ASN A 181 -8.48 -7.05 -22.87
N PHE A 182 -9.39 -6.13 -23.23
CA PHE A 182 -9.08 -4.87 -23.88
C PHE A 182 -9.96 -3.73 -23.37
N TRP A 183 -9.35 -2.58 -23.14
CA TRP A 183 -10.03 -1.33 -22.82
C TRP A 183 -10.08 -0.46 -24.07
N CYS A 184 -11.28 -0.25 -24.59
CA CYS A 184 -11.55 0.64 -25.72
C CYS A 184 -12.68 1.61 -25.35
N PRO A 185 -12.89 2.71 -26.10
CA PRO A 185 -13.95 3.67 -25.80
C PRO A 185 -15.31 3.01 -25.59
N LYS A 186 -15.72 2.08 -26.48
CA LYS A 186 -17.00 1.35 -26.37
C LYS A 186 -17.17 0.59 -25.05
N VAL A 187 -16.11 -0.05 -24.56
CA VAL A 187 -16.12 -0.83 -23.31
C VAL A 187 -16.25 0.09 -22.11
N ILE A 188 -15.57 1.23 -22.16
CA ILE A 188 -15.59 2.17 -21.05
C ILE A 188 -16.90 3.01 -21.07
N ASP A 189 -17.48 3.27 -22.26
CA ASP A 189 -18.82 3.90 -22.48
C ASP A 189 -19.97 3.11 -21.82
N CYS A 190 -19.76 1.83 -21.54
CA CYS A 190 -20.71 1.02 -20.79
C CYS A 190 -20.84 1.46 -19.33
N PHE A 191 -19.93 2.24 -18.75
CA PHE A 191 -19.96 2.62 -17.34
C PHE A 191 -20.17 4.11 -17.12
N ASN A 192 -21.09 4.43 -16.22
CA ASN A 192 -21.33 5.80 -15.79
C ASN A 192 -21.40 5.87 -14.25
N PHE A 193 -20.53 6.68 -13.65
CA PHE A 193 -20.39 6.83 -12.20
C PHE A 193 -20.91 8.19 -11.70
N THR A 194 -21.49 9.01 -12.58
CA THR A 194 -21.95 10.35 -12.21
C THR A 194 -23.04 10.25 -11.15
N GLN A 195 -22.90 11.02 -10.07
CA GLN A 195 -23.95 11.13 -9.06
C GLN A 195 -25.24 11.67 -9.70
N HIS A 196 -26.36 11.01 -9.39
CA HIS A 196 -27.68 11.48 -9.79
C HIS A 196 -28.09 12.62 -8.84
N GLU A 197 -27.72 13.86 -9.16
CA GLU A 197 -28.34 15.02 -8.52
C GLU A 197 -29.72 15.23 -9.13
N SER A 198 -30.78 14.75 -8.47
CA SER A 198 -32.17 15.17 -8.75
C SER A 198 -32.42 16.64 -8.36
N SER A 199 -31.40 17.37 -7.89
CA SER A 199 -31.44 18.81 -7.65
C SER A 199 -30.45 19.52 -8.55
N ILE A 200 -30.92 19.99 -9.71
CA ILE A 200 -30.26 21.04 -10.49
C ILE A 200 -30.08 22.27 -9.57
N LYS A 201 -28.97 22.35 -8.84
CA LYS A 201 -28.43 23.63 -8.39
C LYS A 201 -27.76 24.25 -9.60
N LYS A 202 -28.53 25.14 -10.25
CA LYS A 202 -28.07 26.04 -11.30
C LYS A 202 -26.70 26.62 -10.92
N GLY A 203 -25.64 26.28 -11.65
CA GLY A 203 -24.31 26.78 -11.30
C GLY A 203 -23.20 26.55 -12.30
N GLU A 204 -23.03 25.34 -12.86
CA GLU A 204 -21.79 25.04 -13.59
C GLU A 204 -22.06 24.54 -15.01
N LYS A 205 -21.99 25.48 -15.97
CA LYS A 205 -22.01 25.22 -17.42
C LYS A 205 -20.69 24.65 -17.95
N ASN A 206 -20.12 23.65 -17.27
CA ASN A 206 -19.01 22.87 -17.80
C ASN A 206 -19.39 21.39 -17.83
N HIS A 207 -20.39 21.06 -18.65
CA HIS A 207 -20.63 19.68 -19.08
C HIS A 207 -19.57 19.27 -20.12
N THR A 208 -18.30 19.24 -19.70
CA THR A 208 -17.32 18.35 -20.33
C THR A 208 -17.71 16.95 -19.88
N GLY A 209 -18.15 16.08 -20.79
CA GLY A 209 -18.57 14.72 -20.49
C GLY A 209 -17.54 14.00 -19.61
N LYS A 210 -17.87 13.80 -18.34
CA LYS A 210 -16.99 13.13 -17.38
C LYS A 210 -17.23 11.64 -17.46
N PHE A 211 -16.62 11.02 -18.45
CA PHE A 211 -16.36 9.59 -18.42
C PHE A 211 -15.65 9.23 -17.12
N MET A 212 -16.08 8.20 -16.39
CA MET A 212 -15.55 7.88 -15.04
C MET A 212 -15.74 9.00 -13.99
N GLY A 213 -16.54 10.03 -14.30
CA GLY A 213 -16.80 11.16 -13.41
C GLY A 213 -17.45 10.73 -12.11
N GLY A 214 -16.82 11.06 -10.98
CA GLY A 214 -17.26 10.64 -9.64
C GLY A 214 -16.33 9.60 -8.99
N LEU A 215 -15.46 8.94 -9.77
CA LEU A 215 -14.42 8.09 -9.22
C LEU A 215 -13.27 8.92 -8.63
N GLU A 216 -12.83 8.51 -7.45
CA GLU A 216 -11.59 8.94 -6.81
C GLU A 216 -10.44 8.00 -7.20
N SER A 217 -10.74 6.69 -7.35
CA SER A 217 -9.73 5.64 -7.59
C SER A 217 -10.18 4.61 -8.61
N LEU A 218 -9.28 4.23 -9.53
CA LEU A 218 -9.53 3.24 -10.58
C LEU A 218 -8.37 2.26 -10.71
N THR A 219 -8.68 0.96 -10.72
CA THR A 219 -7.74 -0.11 -11.08
C THR A 219 -8.23 -0.82 -12.34
N LEU A 220 -7.43 -0.77 -13.41
CA LEU A 220 -7.71 -1.46 -14.67
C LEU A 220 -6.71 -2.59 -14.88
N ARG A 221 -7.19 -3.81 -15.11
CA ARG A 221 -6.38 -4.92 -15.62
C ARG A 221 -6.71 -5.17 -17.09
N GLY A 222 -5.69 -5.37 -17.92
CA GLY A 222 -5.86 -5.65 -19.36
C GLY A 222 -5.11 -4.69 -20.27
N VAL A 223 -5.37 -4.79 -21.57
CA VAL A 223 -4.69 -3.95 -22.58
C VAL A 223 -5.46 -2.64 -22.82
N LEU A 224 -4.87 -1.50 -22.49
CA LEU A 224 -5.38 -0.19 -22.92
C LEU A 224 -5.10 0.00 -24.42
N ARG A 225 -6.15 0.15 -25.23
CA ARG A 225 -5.98 0.43 -26.66
C ARG A 225 -5.62 1.90 -26.88
N ALA A 226 -4.91 2.17 -27.98
CA ALA A 226 -4.43 3.51 -28.32
C ALA A 226 -5.54 4.55 -28.37
N GLU A 227 -6.76 4.20 -28.80
CA GLU A 227 -7.88 5.14 -28.90
C GLU A 227 -8.32 5.70 -27.53
N VAL A 228 -8.08 4.96 -26.44
CA VAL A 228 -8.32 5.44 -25.07
C VAL A 228 -7.24 6.43 -24.66
N LEU A 229 -5.98 6.10 -24.96
CA LEU A 229 -4.84 6.95 -24.61
C LEU A 229 -4.84 8.25 -25.42
N GLU A 230 -5.27 8.23 -26.68
CA GLU A 230 -5.38 9.39 -27.58
C GLU A 230 -6.61 10.27 -27.31
N SER A 231 -7.40 9.94 -26.28
CA SER A 231 -8.58 10.73 -25.91
C SER A 231 -8.24 12.20 -25.69
N LYS A 232 -9.05 13.07 -26.29
CA LYS A 232 -8.93 14.53 -26.17
C LYS A 232 -9.51 15.09 -24.87
N VAL A 233 -10.15 14.25 -24.07
CA VAL A 233 -10.75 14.63 -22.78
C VAL A 233 -10.09 13.87 -21.64
N PRO A 234 -10.01 14.45 -20.43
CA PRO A 234 -9.60 13.72 -19.24
C PRO A 234 -10.51 12.51 -19.02
N LEU A 235 -9.93 11.32 -18.87
CA LEU A 235 -10.68 10.08 -18.67
C LEU A 235 -10.48 9.49 -17.28
N PHE A 236 -9.26 9.56 -16.75
CA PHE A 236 -8.91 8.84 -15.53
C PHE A 236 -9.11 9.70 -14.27
N PRO A 237 -9.41 9.08 -13.11
CA PRO A 237 -9.55 9.78 -11.83
C PRO A 237 -8.19 10.10 -11.21
N GLN A 238 -8.19 10.64 -9.99
CA GLN A 238 -6.98 11.08 -9.28
C GLN A 238 -6.00 9.94 -8.98
N GLU A 239 -6.50 8.80 -8.50
CA GLU A 239 -5.71 7.59 -8.27
C GLU A 239 -5.95 6.59 -9.39
N LEU A 240 -4.90 6.24 -10.14
CA LEU A 240 -4.99 5.27 -11.23
C LEU A 240 -3.96 4.16 -11.06
N LYS A 241 -4.43 2.90 -11.11
CA LYS A 241 -3.59 1.71 -11.15
C LYS A 241 -3.84 0.95 -12.45
N LEU A 242 -2.80 0.78 -13.24
CA LEU A 242 -2.84 0.06 -14.51
C LEU A 242 -2.01 -1.20 -14.39
N ASP A 243 -2.66 -2.35 -14.55
CA ASP A 243 -2.04 -3.67 -14.61
C ASP A 243 -2.08 -4.14 -16.06
N LEU A 244 -1.01 -3.83 -16.79
CA LEU A 244 -0.94 -3.96 -18.24
C LEU A 244 -0.29 -5.30 -18.57
N GLN A 245 -1.10 -6.36 -18.69
CA GLN A 245 -0.64 -7.73 -18.92
C GLN A 245 -0.13 -8.01 -20.36
N SER A 246 0.30 -6.98 -21.12
CA SER A 246 0.61 -7.11 -22.55
C SER A 246 2.11 -7.00 -22.87
N THR A 247 2.49 -7.58 -24.02
CA THR A 247 3.80 -7.40 -24.67
C THR A 247 3.90 -6.09 -25.47
N TYR A 248 2.82 -5.30 -25.55
CA TYR A 248 2.78 -4.03 -26.29
C TYR A 248 1.88 -3.06 -25.54
N THR A 249 2.49 -2.19 -24.74
CA THR A 249 1.78 -1.06 -24.12
C THR A 249 1.95 0.16 -25.01
N PRO A 250 0.86 0.73 -25.58
CA PRO A 250 0.96 1.96 -26.36
C PRO A 250 1.48 3.10 -25.48
N SER A 251 2.20 4.05 -26.08
CA SER A 251 2.74 5.19 -25.35
C SER A 251 1.63 5.97 -24.66
N LEU A 252 1.84 6.35 -23.40
CA LEU A 252 0.89 7.19 -22.68
C LEU A 252 0.79 8.57 -23.39
N THR A 253 -0.37 9.22 -23.34
CA THR A 253 -0.53 10.60 -23.86
C THR A 253 -1.17 11.51 -22.83
N ASN A 254 -0.88 12.81 -22.88
CA ASN A 254 -1.04 13.71 -21.73
C ASN A 254 -2.50 14.00 -21.33
N LYS A 255 -3.45 13.99 -22.28
CA LYS A 255 -4.79 14.54 -22.03
C LYS A 255 -5.67 13.66 -21.15
N CYS A 256 -5.58 12.34 -21.29
CA CYS A 256 -6.43 11.42 -20.51
C CYS A 256 -5.98 11.29 -19.04
N PHE A 257 -4.72 11.60 -18.73
CA PHE A 257 -4.13 11.56 -17.38
C PHE A 257 -4.12 12.91 -16.66
N GLN A 258 -4.73 13.96 -17.23
CA GLN A 258 -4.65 15.31 -16.67
C GLN A 258 -5.10 15.41 -15.20
N ASN A 259 -6.06 14.59 -14.77
CA ASN A 259 -6.54 14.60 -13.38
C ASN A 259 -5.74 13.68 -12.43
N VAL A 260 -4.80 12.89 -12.95
CA VAL A 260 -4.12 11.83 -12.20
C VAL A 260 -3.02 12.45 -11.34
N THR A 261 -3.14 12.29 -10.02
CA THR A 261 -2.14 12.71 -9.03
C THR A 261 -1.31 11.54 -8.52
N GLU A 262 -1.86 10.32 -8.55
CA GLU A 262 -1.16 9.08 -8.20
C GLU A 262 -1.33 8.06 -9.34
N LEU A 263 -0.21 7.62 -9.91
CA LEU A 263 -0.18 6.63 -10.99
C LEU A 263 0.66 5.43 -10.58
N LYS A 264 0.07 4.23 -10.66
CA LYS A 264 0.77 2.96 -10.48
C LYS A 264 0.68 2.12 -11.73
N LEU A 265 1.82 1.65 -12.22
CA LEU A 265 1.97 0.88 -13.44
C LEU A 265 2.57 -0.47 -13.07
N TYR A 266 1.84 -1.56 -13.31
CA TYR A 266 2.27 -2.92 -12.98
C TYR A 266 2.44 -3.76 -14.24
N HIS A 267 3.38 -4.70 -14.16
CA HIS A 267 3.71 -5.66 -15.21
C HIS A 267 4.19 -5.02 -16.52
N ILE A 268 4.85 -3.86 -16.41
CA ILE A 268 5.42 -3.18 -17.57
C ILE A 268 6.61 -3.97 -18.12
N ASN A 269 6.64 -4.18 -19.44
CA ASN A 269 7.68 -4.96 -20.11
C ASN A 269 8.65 -4.12 -20.94
N ASP A 270 8.29 -2.88 -21.27
CA ASP A 270 9.08 -1.98 -22.13
C ASP A 270 8.93 -0.52 -21.67
N ASP A 271 9.69 0.39 -22.24
CA ASP A 271 9.51 1.83 -22.00
C ASP A 271 8.20 2.33 -22.63
N ILE A 272 7.28 2.82 -21.79
CA ILE A 272 5.94 3.25 -22.22
C ILE A 272 5.78 4.77 -22.28
N PHE A 273 6.82 5.52 -21.88
CA PHE A 273 6.78 6.97 -21.82
C PHE A 273 7.32 7.55 -23.14
N GLY A 274 6.45 7.63 -24.15
CA GLY A 274 6.74 8.36 -25.39
C GLY A 274 6.47 9.85 -25.19
N PHE A 275 7.50 10.63 -24.80
CA PHE A 275 7.40 12.07 -24.47
C PHE A 275 6.08 12.48 -23.80
N VAL A 276 6.01 12.20 -22.50
CA VAL A 276 4.79 12.33 -21.70
C VAL A 276 4.93 13.48 -20.71
N GLU A 277 3.93 14.36 -20.69
CA GLU A 277 3.78 15.43 -19.71
C GLU A 277 2.60 15.12 -18.78
N LEU A 278 2.90 14.90 -17.50
CA LEU A 278 1.94 14.63 -16.44
C LEU A 278 2.04 15.75 -15.40
N PRO A 279 1.42 16.93 -15.67
CA PRO A 279 1.68 18.15 -14.91
C PRO A 279 1.14 18.11 -13.48
N ASP A 280 0.12 17.28 -13.22
CA ASP A 280 -0.54 17.15 -11.91
C ASP A 280 -0.08 15.92 -11.11
N LEU A 281 0.80 15.09 -11.68
CA LEU A 281 1.27 13.86 -11.05
C LEU A 281 2.20 14.17 -9.87
N VAL A 282 1.89 13.60 -8.71
CA VAL A 282 2.63 13.74 -7.44
C VAL A 282 3.38 12.45 -7.10
N HIS A 283 2.77 11.29 -7.36
CA HIS A 283 3.34 9.98 -7.07
C HIS A 283 3.31 9.06 -8.29
N LEU A 284 4.46 8.45 -8.61
CA LEU A 284 4.59 7.47 -9.69
C LEU A 284 5.27 6.20 -9.19
N GLU A 285 4.60 5.06 -9.39
CA GLU A 285 5.12 3.72 -9.12
C GLU A 285 5.13 2.91 -10.43
N ILE A 286 6.26 2.31 -10.77
CA ILE A 286 6.44 1.47 -11.96
C ILE A 286 7.02 0.14 -11.51
N ASP A 287 6.28 -0.95 -11.63
CA ASP A 287 6.76 -2.34 -11.47
C ASP A 287 6.76 -3.03 -12.83
N GLY A 288 7.94 -3.33 -13.32
CA GLY A 288 8.16 -4.02 -14.57
C GLY A 288 8.95 -5.31 -14.41
N LYS A 289 8.48 -6.37 -15.06
CA LYS A 289 9.26 -7.61 -15.15
C LYS A 289 10.44 -7.43 -16.10
N ASN A 290 10.21 -6.80 -17.25
CA ASN A 290 11.21 -6.60 -18.29
C ASN A 290 11.58 -5.13 -18.56
N LEU A 291 11.39 -4.24 -17.57
CA LEU A 291 11.58 -2.79 -17.75
C LEU A 291 13.06 -2.39 -17.83
N PHE A 292 13.60 -2.27 -19.03
CA PHE A 292 15.01 -1.92 -19.25
C PHE A 292 15.24 -0.41 -19.37
N LYS A 293 14.17 0.36 -19.55
CA LYS A 293 14.28 1.80 -19.75
C LYS A 293 13.04 2.54 -19.26
N VAL A 294 13.26 3.69 -18.62
CA VAL A 294 12.23 4.70 -18.34
C VAL A 294 12.71 6.01 -18.95
N SER A 295 12.00 6.55 -19.93
CA SER A 295 12.45 7.76 -20.59
C SER A 295 11.41 8.83 -20.87
N ASN A 296 11.85 10.05 -21.20
CA ASN A 296 11.00 11.14 -21.67
C ASN A 296 9.78 11.45 -20.77
N LEU A 297 9.98 11.39 -19.46
CA LEU A 297 8.98 11.70 -18.45
C LEU A 297 9.14 13.15 -18.00
N LYS A 298 8.11 13.98 -18.21
CA LYS A 298 8.02 15.34 -17.68
C LYS A 298 6.88 15.43 -16.67
N ALA A 299 7.21 15.54 -15.39
CA ALA A 299 6.21 15.63 -14.31
C ALA A 299 6.63 16.68 -13.28
N THR A 300 6.14 17.91 -13.47
CA THR A 300 6.63 19.10 -12.74
C THR A 300 6.29 19.12 -11.26
N LYS A 301 5.23 18.41 -10.84
CA LYS A 301 4.80 18.28 -9.44
C LYS A 301 5.20 16.96 -8.79
N LEU A 302 5.94 16.10 -9.49
CA LEU A 302 6.27 14.77 -8.98
C LEU A 302 7.16 14.88 -7.74
N GLU A 303 6.68 14.35 -6.62
CA GLU A 303 7.40 14.33 -5.34
C GLU A 303 8.02 12.96 -5.04
N SER A 304 7.43 11.87 -5.54
CA SER A 304 7.92 10.50 -5.33
C SER A 304 7.91 9.68 -6.62
N LEU A 305 9.04 9.00 -6.88
CA LEU A 305 9.23 8.08 -8.00
C LEU A 305 9.75 6.74 -7.49
N GLU A 306 9.03 5.66 -7.77
CA GLU A 306 9.41 4.30 -7.41
C GLU A 306 9.47 3.42 -8.66
N ILE A 307 10.61 2.79 -8.91
CA ILE A 307 10.87 1.95 -10.08
C ILE A 307 11.37 0.59 -9.61
N TYR A 308 10.64 -0.45 -9.99
CA TYR A 308 10.97 -1.85 -9.76
C TYR A 308 11.17 -2.54 -11.11
N SER A 309 12.35 -3.10 -11.33
CA SER A 309 12.73 -3.81 -12.56
C SER A 309 13.33 -5.17 -12.20
N LYS A 310 12.78 -6.25 -12.77
CA LYS A 310 13.16 -7.65 -12.48
C LYS A 310 13.88 -8.30 -13.68
N LEU A 311 14.75 -7.54 -14.32
CA LEU A 311 15.46 -7.92 -15.55
C LEU A 311 16.83 -8.54 -15.30
N GLU A 312 17.04 -9.73 -15.86
CA GLU A 312 18.33 -10.42 -15.77
C GLU A 312 19.41 -9.83 -16.71
N ASP A 313 19.07 -9.35 -17.92
CA ASP A 313 20.09 -9.12 -18.97
C ASP A 313 19.83 -7.99 -20.00
N PRO A 314 18.83 -7.11 -19.80
CA PRO A 314 19.19 -5.69 -19.97
C PRO A 314 19.17 -4.88 -18.67
N SER A 315 20.16 -3.99 -18.52
CA SER A 315 20.24 -3.06 -17.39
C SER A 315 19.31 -1.88 -17.53
N LEU A 316 18.70 -1.47 -16.41
CA LEU A 316 17.79 -0.33 -16.34
C LEU A 316 18.51 0.97 -16.71
N GLU A 317 17.97 1.69 -17.68
CA GLU A 317 18.38 3.05 -18.06
C GLU A 317 17.28 4.07 -17.72
N LEU A 318 17.68 5.20 -17.13
CA LEU A 318 16.84 6.39 -16.97
C LEU A 318 17.31 7.47 -17.95
N TYR A 319 16.40 8.02 -18.77
CA TYR A 319 16.77 8.97 -19.83
C TYR A 319 15.77 10.12 -19.96
N ASN A 320 16.24 11.37 -19.93
CA ASN A 320 15.39 12.55 -20.16
C ASN A 320 14.17 12.60 -19.22
N ILE A 321 14.45 12.65 -17.91
CA ILE A 321 13.41 12.74 -16.86
C ILE A 321 13.48 14.14 -16.24
N GLU A 322 12.39 14.90 -16.38
CA GLU A 322 12.22 16.27 -15.90
C GLU A 322 11.25 16.32 -14.71
N THR A 323 11.79 16.24 -13.49
CA THR A 323 11.01 16.17 -12.24
C THR A 323 11.56 17.13 -11.16
N PRO A 324 11.42 18.46 -11.34
CA PRO A 324 12.08 19.47 -10.50
C PRO A 324 11.65 19.52 -9.02
N GLN A 325 10.61 18.78 -8.63
CA GLN A 325 10.10 18.71 -7.26
C GLN A 325 10.34 17.35 -6.61
N LEU A 326 11.08 16.44 -7.25
CA LEU A 326 11.28 15.08 -6.75
C LEU A 326 12.04 15.10 -5.42
N LYS A 327 11.41 14.58 -4.36
CA LYS A 327 11.97 14.47 -3.01
C LYS A 327 12.40 13.06 -2.66
N LYS A 328 11.69 12.03 -3.18
CA LYS A 328 11.93 10.62 -2.91
C LYS A 328 12.12 9.82 -4.20
N LEU A 329 13.19 9.02 -4.26
CA LEU A 329 13.49 8.11 -5.35
C LEU A 329 13.74 6.70 -4.81
N VAL A 330 13.04 5.71 -5.36
CA VAL A 330 13.29 4.29 -5.10
C VAL A 330 13.60 3.60 -6.42
N ILE A 331 14.74 2.92 -6.49
CA ILE A 331 15.15 2.09 -7.61
C ILE A 331 15.47 0.70 -7.07
N CYS A 332 14.64 -0.26 -7.44
CA CYS A 332 14.87 -1.68 -7.22
C CYS A 332 15.12 -2.34 -8.57
N CYS A 333 16.35 -2.73 -8.87
CA CYS A 333 16.69 -3.35 -10.14
C CYS A 333 17.82 -4.35 -9.98
N GLU A 334 17.83 -5.41 -10.78
CA GLU A 334 18.93 -6.38 -10.78
C GLU A 334 20.20 -5.77 -11.36
N THR A 335 20.09 -5.05 -12.48
CA THR A 335 21.21 -4.32 -13.09
C THR A 335 20.79 -2.91 -13.50
N PHE A 336 21.67 -1.93 -13.29
CA PHE A 336 21.46 -0.52 -13.61
C PHE A 336 22.56 -0.02 -14.54
N HIS A 337 22.19 0.66 -15.62
CA HIS A 337 23.10 1.13 -16.66
C HIS A 337 23.51 2.59 -16.47
N SER A 338 22.54 3.49 -16.45
CA SER A 338 22.77 4.94 -16.51
C SER A 338 21.55 5.74 -16.12
N ALA A 339 21.79 6.98 -15.67
CA ALA A 339 20.81 8.06 -15.66
C ALA A 339 21.36 9.23 -16.49
N GLN A 340 20.72 9.58 -17.61
CA GLN A 340 21.17 10.65 -18.50
C GLN A 340 20.08 11.70 -18.67
N PHE A 341 20.46 12.99 -18.68
CA PHE A 341 19.53 14.11 -18.79
C PHE A 341 18.41 14.04 -17.74
N VAL A 342 18.79 13.66 -16.52
CA VAL A 342 17.90 13.60 -15.36
C VAL A 342 18.30 14.71 -14.38
N THR A 343 17.32 15.39 -13.79
CA THR A 343 17.55 16.48 -12.83
C THR A 343 16.83 16.18 -11.52
N PHE A 344 17.60 15.99 -10.45
CA PHE A 344 17.12 15.56 -9.13
C PHE A 344 17.60 16.51 -8.02
N ASP A 345 17.59 17.82 -8.30
CA ASP A 345 18.22 18.85 -7.45
C ASP A 345 17.55 19.04 -6.09
N LYS A 346 16.34 18.50 -5.89
CA LYS A 346 15.57 18.56 -4.63
C LYS A 346 15.45 17.22 -3.92
N LEU A 347 16.15 16.19 -4.39
CA LEU A 347 16.03 14.85 -3.85
C LEU A 347 16.56 14.82 -2.42
N GLU A 348 15.72 14.44 -1.46
CA GLU A 348 16.07 14.32 -0.03
C GLU A 348 16.37 12.87 0.36
N GLU A 349 15.67 11.92 -0.28
CA GLU A 349 15.74 10.48 0.00
C GLU A 349 15.98 9.67 -1.27
N ALA A 350 16.99 8.80 -1.24
CA ALA A 350 17.27 7.86 -2.33
C ALA A 350 17.43 6.43 -1.78
N SER A 351 16.69 5.49 -2.35
CA SER A 351 16.83 4.06 -2.06
C SER A 351 17.18 3.30 -3.33
N ILE A 352 18.36 2.67 -3.37
CA ILE A 352 18.84 1.90 -4.52
C ILE A 352 19.23 0.51 -4.06
N TYR A 353 18.53 -0.52 -4.53
CA TYR A 353 18.81 -1.89 -4.10
C TYR A 353 18.52 -2.92 -5.18
N GLN A 354 19.12 -4.10 -5.00
CA GLN A 354 18.86 -5.27 -5.84
C GLN A 354 17.91 -6.21 -5.07
N PRO A 355 16.90 -6.79 -5.74
CA PRO A 355 16.11 -7.86 -5.14
C PRO A 355 16.98 -9.09 -4.86
N LEU A 356 16.60 -9.89 -3.87
CA LEU A 356 17.30 -11.11 -3.49
C LEU A 356 17.11 -12.18 -4.58
N ILE A 357 18.10 -12.37 -5.46
CA ILE A 357 18.03 -13.37 -6.53
C ILE A 357 19.08 -14.45 -6.32
N ARG A 358 18.71 -15.69 -6.66
CA ARG A 358 19.42 -16.90 -6.27
C ARG A 358 20.71 -17.20 -7.04
N HIS A 359 21.13 -16.43 -8.07
CA HIS A 359 22.28 -16.83 -8.90
C HIS A 359 23.09 -15.65 -9.50
N ASN A 360 24.42 -15.85 -9.55
CA ASN A 360 25.53 -15.33 -10.39
C ASN A 360 25.35 -14.16 -11.41
N LEU A 361 24.45 -13.20 -11.20
CA LEU A 361 24.25 -12.10 -12.15
C LEU A 361 25.22 -10.94 -11.86
N PRO A 362 25.72 -10.26 -12.92
CA PRO A 362 26.62 -9.13 -12.77
C PRO A 362 25.92 -8.00 -12.00
N MET A 363 26.64 -7.46 -11.02
CA MET A 363 26.23 -6.38 -10.14
C MET A 363 25.94 -5.08 -10.91
N ILE A 364 25.09 -4.19 -10.35
CA ILE A 364 24.86 -2.83 -10.86
C ILE A 364 26.19 -2.21 -11.33
N ILE A 365 26.26 -1.91 -12.64
CA ILE A 365 27.48 -1.48 -13.30
C ILE A 365 27.71 0.00 -12.96
N ASN A 366 28.74 0.23 -12.16
CA ASN A 366 29.44 1.50 -11.88
C ASN A 366 28.70 2.78 -12.35
N LEU A 367 27.96 3.39 -11.42
CA LEU A 367 27.31 4.69 -11.57
C LEU A 367 28.30 5.86 -11.78
N GLU A 368 29.61 5.65 -11.68
CA GLU A 368 30.61 6.72 -11.65
C GLU A 368 31.43 6.85 -12.95
N ASN A 369 31.40 5.88 -13.88
CA ASN A 369 32.43 5.76 -14.95
C ASN A 369 31.98 6.03 -16.41
N LYS A 370 31.03 6.95 -16.64
CA LYS A 370 30.84 7.53 -17.98
C LYS A 370 30.87 9.06 -17.87
N VAL A 371 31.69 9.68 -18.73
CA VAL A 371 32.06 11.09 -19.07
C VAL A 371 31.11 12.25 -18.64
N SER A 372 29.92 11.99 -18.13
CA SER A 372 29.05 12.94 -17.41
C SER A 372 28.46 12.22 -16.19
N SER A 373 28.88 12.56 -14.98
CA SER A 373 28.40 11.88 -13.76
C SER A 373 26.86 11.85 -13.72
N PRO A 374 26.22 10.67 -13.66
CA PRO A 374 24.76 10.51 -13.68
C PRO A 374 24.10 10.96 -12.37
N ILE A 375 24.86 11.38 -11.36
CA ILE A 375 24.36 11.66 -10.01
C ILE A 375 24.37 13.17 -9.76
N LYS A 376 23.32 13.87 -10.15
CA LYS A 376 23.12 15.30 -9.81
C LYS A 376 22.50 15.53 -8.43
N PHE A 377 22.05 14.47 -7.75
CA PHE A 377 21.38 14.57 -6.44
C PHE A 377 22.31 14.54 -5.22
N VAL A 378 23.62 14.37 -5.42
CA VAL A 378 24.63 14.28 -4.33
C VAL A 378 24.57 15.49 -3.39
N ASN A 379 24.23 16.66 -3.92
CA ASN A 379 24.22 17.92 -3.17
C ASN A 379 22.94 18.11 -2.35
N SER A 380 21.85 17.41 -2.62
CA SER A 380 20.56 17.61 -1.94
C SER A 380 20.21 16.46 -0.99
N VAL A 381 20.71 15.26 -1.27
CA VAL A 381 20.30 14.04 -0.57
C VAL A 381 20.73 14.05 0.90
N LYS A 382 19.78 13.79 1.80
CA LYS A 382 20.00 13.69 3.24
C LYS A 382 20.01 12.24 3.71
N ARG A 383 19.30 11.36 3.02
CA ARG A 383 19.17 9.94 3.40
C ARG A 383 19.37 9.04 2.19
N ILE A 384 20.29 8.09 2.31
CA ILE A 384 20.51 7.06 1.29
C ILE A 384 20.29 5.69 1.90
N SER A 385 19.50 4.84 1.24
CA SER A 385 19.46 3.39 1.48
C SER A 385 20.06 2.67 0.28
N VAL A 386 21.08 1.84 0.50
CA VAL A 386 21.82 1.20 -0.58
C VAL A 386 22.17 -0.25 -0.27
N SER A 387 22.08 -1.14 -1.26
CA SER A 387 22.65 -2.49 -1.11
C SER A 387 24.17 -2.45 -0.97
N SER A 388 24.75 -3.25 -0.07
CA SER A 388 26.20 -3.24 0.25
C SER A 388 27.12 -3.51 -0.94
N ILE A 389 26.56 -4.06 -2.01
CA ILE A 389 27.25 -4.40 -3.24
C ILE A 389 27.25 -3.25 -4.26
N ILE A 390 26.54 -2.15 -4.04
CA ILE A 390 26.47 -1.07 -5.03
C ILE A 390 27.61 -0.04 -4.76
N PRO A 391 28.48 0.24 -5.75
CA PRO A 391 29.55 1.23 -5.59
C PRO A 391 28.99 2.66 -5.72
N ILE A 392 28.55 3.26 -4.61
CA ILE A 392 28.09 4.66 -4.58
C ILE A 392 29.03 5.61 -3.82
N PHE A 393 30.08 5.07 -3.20
CA PHE A 393 31.07 5.79 -2.39
C PHE A 393 32.49 5.54 -2.89
N THR A 394 32.73 5.53 -4.20
CA THR A 394 34.10 5.33 -4.71
C THR A 394 34.82 6.66 -4.92
N ASN A 395 34.18 7.69 -5.51
CA ASN A 395 34.82 9.01 -5.72
C ASN A 395 33.88 10.23 -5.55
N ILE A 396 32.75 10.08 -4.87
CA ILE A 396 31.71 11.13 -4.77
C ILE A 396 31.56 11.66 -3.34
N PHE A 397 31.67 12.99 -3.18
CA PHE A 397 31.47 13.66 -1.89
C PHE A 397 30.01 14.05 -1.68
N TYR A 398 29.37 13.51 -0.65
CA TYR A 398 27.99 13.84 -0.25
C TYR A 398 27.97 14.84 0.92
N PRO A 399 27.90 16.15 0.70
CA PRO A 399 28.04 17.16 1.76
C PRO A 399 26.90 17.13 2.79
N ASN A 400 25.69 16.79 2.35
CA ASN A 400 24.46 16.91 3.14
C ASN A 400 23.89 15.56 3.59
N LEU A 401 24.62 14.46 3.36
CA LEU A 401 24.15 13.12 3.72
C LEU A 401 24.23 12.92 5.22
N GLU A 402 23.07 12.85 5.88
CA GLU A 402 22.90 12.74 7.33
C GLU A 402 22.82 11.27 7.78
N SER A 403 22.10 10.45 7.02
CA SER A 403 21.83 9.04 7.35
C SER A 403 22.12 8.12 6.17
N LEU A 404 22.77 7.00 6.47
CA LEU A 404 23.09 5.95 5.50
C LEU A 404 22.58 4.60 6.00
N THR A 405 21.71 3.99 5.20
CA THR A 405 21.19 2.64 5.41
C THR A 405 21.87 1.67 4.45
N ILE A 406 22.50 0.63 5.00
CA ILE A 406 23.12 -0.46 4.26
C ILE A 406 22.17 -1.65 4.27
N LEU A 407 21.71 -2.01 3.08
CA LEU A 407 20.83 -3.15 2.83
C LEU A 407 21.68 -4.38 2.51
N ASP A 408 21.40 -5.49 3.16
CA ASP A 408 22.05 -6.77 2.88
C ASP A 408 21.40 -7.45 1.69
N GLY A 409 22.03 -7.34 0.52
CA GLY A 409 21.62 -8.06 -0.69
C GLY A 409 22.07 -9.53 -0.73
N SER A 410 22.85 -9.99 0.24
CA SER A 410 23.56 -11.28 0.18
C SER A 410 22.95 -12.42 1.01
N GLY A 411 21.87 -12.15 1.75
CA GLY A 411 21.33 -12.99 2.84
C GLY A 411 20.97 -14.45 2.50
N PHE A 412 21.00 -14.88 1.23
CA PHE A 412 20.70 -16.26 0.82
C PHE A 412 21.86 -17.06 0.23
N ALA A 413 22.99 -16.44 -0.10
CA ALA A 413 24.08 -17.16 -0.76
C ALA A 413 25.32 -17.19 0.14
N GLY A 414 25.54 -18.33 0.82
CA GLY A 414 26.81 -18.67 1.48
C GLY A 414 28.03 -18.77 0.54
N ASN A 415 27.93 -18.20 -0.67
CA ASN A 415 28.93 -18.16 -1.73
C ASN A 415 28.87 -16.82 -2.48
N SER A 416 29.01 -15.67 -1.81
CA SER A 416 29.20 -14.41 -2.55
C SER A 416 30.67 -14.24 -2.90
N LYS A 417 31.04 -14.56 -4.15
CA LYS A 417 32.33 -14.11 -4.75
C LYS A 417 32.46 -12.58 -4.73
N ASP A 418 31.35 -11.89 -4.55
CA ASP A 418 31.29 -10.44 -4.57
C ASP A 418 31.56 -9.84 -3.19
N LYS A 419 32.61 -9.02 -3.12
CA LYS A 419 32.95 -8.24 -1.95
C LYS A 419 32.07 -7.00 -1.90
N THR A 420 31.76 -6.55 -0.68
CA THR A 420 31.16 -5.22 -0.46
C THR A 420 31.92 -4.15 -1.25
N GLN A 421 31.18 -3.24 -1.88
CA GLN A 421 31.72 -2.13 -2.70
C GLN A 421 31.71 -0.79 -1.94
N ILE A 422 31.37 -0.83 -0.65
CA ILE A 422 31.43 0.33 0.23
C ILE A 422 32.82 0.40 0.85
N HIS A 423 33.57 1.45 0.52
CA HIS A 423 34.96 1.63 0.94
C HIS A 423 35.18 2.74 1.97
N TYR A 424 34.20 3.62 2.18
CA TYR A 424 34.18 4.61 3.27
C TYR A 424 32.75 5.09 3.57
N PHE A 425 32.55 5.71 4.73
CA PHE A 425 31.33 6.43 5.06
C PHE A 425 31.58 7.95 4.98
N PRO A 426 30.82 8.72 4.18
CA PRO A 426 31.01 10.17 4.05
C PRO A 426 31.00 10.87 5.40
N SER A 427 31.86 11.87 5.61
CA SER A 427 32.07 12.51 6.92
C SER A 427 30.82 13.21 7.50
N SER A 428 29.90 13.65 6.63
CA SER A 428 28.61 14.25 7.00
C SER A 428 27.65 13.28 7.69
N VAL A 429 27.81 11.97 7.45
CA VAL A 429 26.92 10.94 8.00
C VAL A 429 27.10 10.89 9.51
N HIS A 430 25.99 10.90 10.25
CA HIS A 430 25.98 10.74 11.70
C HIS A 430 25.05 9.61 12.17
N GLU A 431 24.25 9.06 11.25
CA GLU A 431 23.41 7.89 11.46
C GLU A 431 23.76 6.77 10.47
N LEU A 432 24.04 5.58 10.99
CA LEU A 432 24.22 4.35 10.21
C LEU A 432 23.13 3.35 10.55
N VAL A 433 22.50 2.77 9.54
CA VAL A 433 21.51 1.70 9.69
C VAL A 433 21.99 0.50 8.89
N PHE A 434 21.97 -0.69 9.48
CA PHE A 434 22.33 -1.94 8.81
C PHE A 434 21.12 -2.87 8.82
N SER A 435 20.74 -3.44 7.68
CA SER A 435 19.63 -4.40 7.59
C SER A 435 20.03 -5.86 7.86
N SER A 436 21.27 -6.10 8.32
CA SER A 436 21.69 -7.39 8.88
C SER A 436 22.91 -7.22 9.78
N SER A 437 23.05 -8.12 10.76
CA SER A 437 24.25 -8.22 11.59
C SER A 437 25.49 -8.53 10.76
N VAL A 438 25.36 -9.36 9.72
CA VAL A 438 26.45 -9.75 8.81
C VAL A 438 27.04 -8.53 8.10
N SER A 439 26.18 -7.66 7.56
CA SER A 439 26.61 -6.43 6.88
C SER A 439 27.31 -5.48 7.85
N PHE A 440 26.76 -5.35 9.06
CA PHE A 440 27.40 -4.57 10.12
C PHE A 440 28.83 -5.07 10.38
N TYR A 441 29.02 -6.37 10.62
CA TYR A 441 30.34 -6.94 10.91
C TYR A 441 31.36 -6.81 9.78
N LYS A 442 30.93 -7.06 8.54
CA LYS A 442 31.79 -6.94 7.36
C LYS A 442 32.32 -5.51 7.17
N LEU A 443 31.51 -4.51 7.52
CA LEU A 443 31.82 -3.10 7.28
C LEU A 443 32.38 -2.37 8.50
N CYS A 444 31.98 -2.75 9.72
CA CYS A 444 32.31 -1.97 10.92
C CYS A 444 33.79 -1.95 11.23
N HIS A 445 34.48 -3.08 11.04
CA HIS A 445 35.90 -3.21 11.37
C HIS A 445 36.82 -2.44 10.41
N SER A 446 36.41 -2.25 9.16
CA SER A 446 37.19 -1.56 8.14
C SER A 446 36.84 -0.07 8.00
N LEU A 447 35.60 0.32 8.34
CA LEU A 447 35.07 1.66 8.09
C LEU A 447 34.75 2.47 9.36
N GLY A 448 35.18 1.97 10.53
CA GLY A 448 35.02 2.66 11.81
C GLY A 448 35.60 4.07 11.78
N ARG A 449 34.85 5.05 12.28
CA ARG A 449 35.28 6.46 12.38
C ARG A 449 34.55 7.24 13.47
N PRO A 450 35.14 8.33 13.98
CA PRO A 450 34.44 9.30 14.82
C PRO A 450 33.34 10.05 14.04
N GLY A 451 32.44 10.70 14.78
CA GLY A 451 31.33 11.52 14.27
C GLY A 451 30.00 10.79 14.10
N ILE A 452 29.98 9.45 14.12
CA ILE A 452 28.75 8.66 14.11
C ILE A 452 28.09 8.73 15.48
N LYS A 453 26.85 9.24 15.55
CA LYS A 453 26.08 9.40 16.80
C LYS A 453 25.07 8.27 17.02
N LYS A 454 24.56 7.68 15.95
CA LYS A 454 23.51 6.67 15.99
C LYS A 454 23.85 5.48 15.09
N ILE A 455 23.73 4.29 15.65
CA ILE A 455 23.82 3.02 14.91
C ILE A 455 22.54 2.24 15.13
N GLN A 456 21.96 1.75 14.04
CA GLN A 456 20.84 0.81 14.06
C GLN A 456 21.24 -0.48 13.34
N ILE A 457 20.94 -1.63 13.94
CA ILE A 457 21.13 -2.94 13.30
C ILE A 457 19.77 -3.65 13.36
N ILE A 458 19.20 -3.93 12.19
CA ILE A 458 17.89 -4.55 12.02
C ILE A 458 18.13 -5.86 11.29
N ASP A 459 18.19 -6.98 11.99
CA ASP A 459 18.51 -8.27 11.37
C ASP A 459 17.27 -9.03 10.93
N THR A 460 16.86 -8.77 9.68
CA THR A 460 15.70 -9.46 9.08
C THR A 460 15.94 -10.96 8.84
N TYR A 461 17.16 -11.47 9.06
CA TYR A 461 17.56 -12.86 8.81
C TYR A 461 18.19 -13.53 10.03
N PHE A 462 17.90 -13.04 11.23
CA PHE A 462 18.43 -13.50 12.52
C PHE A 462 18.57 -15.05 12.66
N TRP A 463 17.66 -15.78 12.02
CA TRP A 463 17.51 -17.24 11.97
C TRP A 463 18.70 -18.02 11.37
N HIS A 464 19.41 -17.45 10.40
CA HIS A 464 20.27 -18.23 9.50
C HIS A 464 21.76 -18.22 9.85
N TYR A 465 22.22 -17.29 10.70
CA TYR A 465 23.66 -17.08 10.96
C TYR A 465 23.96 -16.91 12.46
N GLY A 466 24.15 -18.02 13.16
CA GLY A 466 24.37 -18.04 14.61
C GLY A 466 25.73 -17.54 15.15
N ASN A 467 26.53 -16.77 14.40
CA ASN A 467 27.96 -16.56 14.77
C ASN A 467 28.45 -15.12 14.90
N GLN A 468 27.61 -14.11 14.70
CA GLN A 468 28.05 -12.71 14.68
C GLN A 468 27.20 -11.85 15.62
N ILE A 469 27.66 -11.72 16.86
CA ILE A 469 26.92 -11.12 17.98
C ILE A 469 27.55 -9.76 18.37
N PRO A 470 26.98 -8.61 17.98
CA PRO A 470 27.57 -7.28 18.19
C PRO A 470 28.18 -7.08 19.58
N ASP A 471 29.40 -6.54 19.60
CA ASP A 471 30.16 -6.26 20.82
C ASP A 471 30.26 -4.74 21.05
N LEU A 472 29.66 -4.26 22.14
CA LEU A 472 29.67 -2.83 22.50
C LEU A 472 31.07 -2.28 22.70
N SER A 473 32.03 -3.09 23.17
CA SER A 473 33.41 -2.64 23.32
C SER A 473 34.04 -2.35 21.96
N SER A 474 33.75 -3.19 20.96
CA SER A 474 34.19 -2.98 19.57
C SER A 474 33.48 -1.79 18.94
N ILE A 475 32.16 -1.64 19.15
CA ILE A 475 31.41 -0.45 18.69
C ILE A 475 31.98 0.82 19.32
N SER A 476 32.25 0.82 20.62
CA SER A 476 32.79 1.99 21.33
C SER A 476 34.21 2.36 20.87
N SER A 477 35.00 1.37 20.42
CA SER A 477 36.34 1.60 19.87
C SER A 477 36.28 2.14 18.43
N LEU A 478 35.45 1.52 17.59
CA LEU A 478 35.33 1.85 16.16
C LEU A 478 34.53 3.14 15.92
N TYR A 479 33.54 3.41 16.77
CA TYR A 479 32.63 4.54 16.68
C TYR A 479 32.50 5.25 18.04
N PRO A 480 33.54 5.99 18.46
CA PRO A 480 33.63 6.52 19.81
C PRO A 480 32.52 7.52 20.17
N ASP A 481 31.90 8.18 19.19
CA ASP A 481 30.87 9.19 19.42
C ASP A 481 29.42 8.63 19.46
N VAL A 482 29.26 7.30 19.41
CA VAL A 482 27.93 6.67 19.40
C VAL A 482 27.23 6.87 20.75
N GLU A 483 26.06 7.51 20.67
CA GLU A 483 25.19 7.79 21.81
C GLU A 483 23.91 6.95 21.78
N ILE A 484 23.48 6.51 20.59
CA ILE A 484 22.23 5.77 20.40
C ILE A 484 22.54 4.47 19.66
N LEU A 485 22.16 3.34 20.26
CA LEU A 485 22.24 2.03 19.65
C LEU A 485 20.86 1.37 19.66
N PHE A 486 20.35 1.09 18.46
CA PHE A 486 19.10 0.35 18.24
C PHE A 486 19.41 -1.00 17.63
N LEU A 487 18.86 -2.07 18.21
CA LEU A 487 19.06 -3.43 17.80
C LEU A 487 17.71 -4.11 17.64
N GLN A 488 17.35 -4.45 16.41
CA GLN A 488 16.15 -5.22 16.13
C GLN A 488 16.55 -6.61 15.65
N ASP A 489 15.98 -7.62 16.30
CA ASP A 489 16.24 -9.04 16.02
C ASP A 489 17.74 -9.38 16.05
N CYS A 490 18.49 -8.72 16.93
CA CYS A 490 19.92 -8.96 17.13
C CYS A 490 20.19 -9.41 18.57
N LEU A 491 21.14 -10.32 18.74
CA LEU A 491 21.73 -10.61 20.05
C LEU A 491 22.87 -9.64 20.36
N LEU A 492 23.24 -9.55 21.63
CA LEU A 492 24.41 -8.81 22.09
C LEU A 492 25.36 -9.73 22.84
N LYS A 493 26.66 -9.45 22.75
CA LYS A 493 27.68 -10.21 23.48
C LYS A 493 27.55 -9.98 24.99
N ASP A 494 27.99 -10.94 25.80
CA ASP A 494 28.04 -10.79 27.26
C ASP A 494 28.87 -9.55 27.67
N PHE A 495 28.32 -8.72 28.55
CA PHE A 495 28.92 -7.49 29.08
C PHE A 495 29.37 -7.60 30.53
N LYS A 496 29.59 -8.83 31.02
CA LYS A 496 30.07 -9.03 32.38
C LYS A 496 31.30 -8.17 32.68
N ASP A 497 31.19 -7.38 33.75
CA ASP A 497 32.20 -6.45 34.26
C ASP A 497 32.65 -5.36 33.25
N SER A 498 31.87 -5.08 32.19
CA SER A 498 32.17 -4.01 31.24
C SER A 498 32.02 -2.63 31.87
N LYS A 499 32.85 -1.66 31.45
CA LYS A 499 32.82 -0.30 32.01
C LYS A 499 32.86 0.76 30.92
N ASN A 500 32.09 1.82 31.14
CA ASN A 500 32.22 3.13 30.51
C ASN A 500 31.96 3.15 28.99
N HIS A 501 30.68 3.11 28.62
CA HIS A 501 30.22 3.31 27.25
C HIS A 501 29.66 4.73 27.05
N ASN A 502 29.83 5.29 25.85
CA ASN A 502 29.26 6.61 25.50
C ASN A 502 27.75 6.58 25.23
N ILE A 503 27.16 5.38 25.21
CA ILE A 503 25.77 5.09 24.92
C ILE A 503 24.85 5.73 25.97
N LYS A 504 23.93 6.57 25.49
CA LYS A 504 22.86 7.21 26.24
C LYS A 504 21.53 6.47 26.06
N GLU A 505 21.29 5.84 24.90
CA GLU A 505 20.08 5.06 24.61
C GLU A 505 20.47 3.71 24.01
N LEU A 506 20.04 2.63 24.67
CA LEU A 506 20.15 1.25 24.22
C LEU A 506 18.75 0.66 24.12
N ASP A 507 18.34 0.31 22.91
CA ASP A 507 17.02 -0.27 22.64
C ASP A 507 17.19 -1.57 21.85
N ILE A 508 16.69 -2.66 22.42
CA ILE A 508 16.74 -4.01 21.87
C ILE A 508 15.31 -4.49 21.71
N THR A 509 14.90 -4.74 20.47
CA THR A 509 13.56 -5.23 20.14
C THR A 509 13.66 -6.55 19.40
N LEU A 510 12.93 -7.55 19.87
CA LEU A 510 12.85 -8.87 19.27
C LEU A 510 11.44 -9.06 18.72
N THR A 511 11.30 -9.08 17.39
CA THR A 511 10.01 -9.13 16.70
C THR A 511 9.58 -10.55 16.30
N ASP A 512 10.53 -11.50 16.25
CA ASP A 512 10.26 -12.81 15.66
C ASP A 512 9.79 -13.95 16.59
N VAL A 513 8.95 -14.83 16.03
CA VAL A 513 7.85 -15.58 16.66
C VAL A 513 8.15 -17.06 16.91
N SER A 514 9.23 -17.65 16.37
CA SER A 514 9.41 -19.11 16.44
C SER A 514 10.77 -19.60 16.95
N VAL A 515 11.45 -18.78 17.75
CA VAL A 515 12.78 -19.15 18.28
C VAL A 515 12.67 -19.98 19.56
N ASP A 516 12.91 -21.29 19.45
CA ASP A 516 13.22 -22.23 20.55
C ASP A 516 14.67 -22.07 21.08
N ARG A 517 15.23 -20.85 21.05
CA ARG A 517 16.58 -20.59 21.61
C ARG A 517 16.47 -19.72 22.84
N GLU A 518 17.21 -20.12 23.87
CA GLU A 518 17.42 -19.33 25.08
C GLU A 518 18.12 -18.02 24.73
N ILE A 519 17.43 -16.89 24.96
CA ILE A 519 18.03 -15.56 24.85
C ILE A 519 18.63 -15.21 26.20
N LEU A 520 19.96 -15.08 26.27
CA LEU A 520 20.66 -14.64 27.48
C LEU A 520 21.36 -13.30 27.23
N PHE A 521 20.89 -12.24 27.90
CA PHE A 521 21.61 -10.97 27.98
C PHE A 521 22.25 -10.83 29.36
N ASN A 522 23.59 -10.80 29.42
CA ASN A 522 24.32 -10.69 30.67
C ASN A 522 25.01 -9.32 30.81
N PHE A 523 24.54 -8.53 31.77
CA PHE A 523 25.08 -7.23 32.17
C PHE A 523 25.65 -7.28 33.61
N GLU A 524 26.00 -8.46 34.11
CA GLU A 524 26.51 -8.63 35.47
C GLU A 524 27.74 -7.72 35.71
N GLY A 525 27.70 -6.89 36.75
CA GLY A 525 28.81 -5.98 37.09
C GLY A 525 29.04 -4.83 36.11
N ALA A 526 28.25 -4.72 35.03
CA ALA A 526 28.47 -3.71 34.00
C ALA A 526 28.13 -2.29 34.48
N VAL A 527 28.90 -1.30 34.04
CA VAL A 527 28.74 0.12 34.45
C VAL A 527 28.55 1.02 33.24
N PHE A 528 27.32 1.51 33.07
CA PHE A 528 26.91 2.41 31.99
C PHE A 528 26.68 3.82 32.54
N SER A 529 27.76 4.59 32.63
CA SER A 529 27.77 5.92 33.28
C SER A 529 26.90 6.96 32.56
N LYS A 530 26.73 6.88 31.24
CA LYS A 530 25.97 7.86 30.43
C LYS A 530 24.56 7.41 30.03
N LEU A 531 24.21 6.15 30.29
CA LEU A 531 22.94 5.55 29.86
C LEU A 531 21.76 6.22 30.56
N ARG A 532 20.82 6.71 29.75
CA ARG A 532 19.56 7.34 30.16
C ARG A 532 18.37 6.46 29.87
N LYS A 533 18.39 5.69 28.79
CA LYS A 533 17.29 4.79 28.40
C LYS A 533 17.80 3.39 28.10
N LEU A 534 17.18 2.41 28.74
CA LEU A 534 17.39 0.99 28.46
C LEU A 534 16.04 0.34 28.17
N ARG A 535 15.90 -0.22 26.98
CA ARG A 535 14.70 -0.94 26.55
C ARG A 535 15.10 -2.30 26.00
N ILE A 536 14.50 -3.34 26.55
CA ILE A 536 14.60 -4.70 26.02
C ILE A 536 13.19 -5.23 25.93
N ARG A 537 12.73 -5.48 24.71
CA ARG A 537 11.34 -5.85 24.40
C ARG A 537 11.28 -7.04 23.47
N ARG A 538 10.27 -7.88 23.67
CA ARG A 538 9.84 -8.90 22.70
C ARG A 538 8.41 -8.61 22.27
N GLN A 539 8.08 -8.71 20.98
CA GLN A 539 6.71 -8.46 20.48
C GLN A 539 5.73 -9.56 20.89
N GLU A 540 6.20 -10.79 21.04
CA GLU A 540 5.39 -11.93 21.46
C GLU A 540 5.66 -12.39 22.88
N LYS A 541 4.68 -13.09 23.45
CA LYS A 541 4.73 -13.64 24.81
C LYS A 541 5.83 -14.72 24.88
N PRO A 542 6.77 -14.64 25.83
CA PRO A 542 7.82 -15.63 25.96
C PRO A 542 7.23 -16.99 26.33
N HIS A 543 7.87 -18.06 25.88
CA HIS A 543 7.74 -19.35 26.55
C HIS A 543 8.33 -19.22 27.96
N ASP A 544 7.65 -19.74 28.98
CA ASP A 544 7.82 -19.38 30.40
C ASP A 544 9.25 -19.50 30.99
N TRP A 545 10.25 -20.09 30.30
CA TRP A 545 11.52 -20.53 30.92
C TRP A 545 12.83 -20.22 30.18
N TYR A 546 12.85 -19.61 28.99
CA TYR A 546 14.06 -19.63 28.15
C TYR A 546 14.84 -18.30 28.03
N ASP A 547 14.21 -17.13 28.22
CA ASP A 547 14.88 -15.84 27.94
C ASP A 547 15.24 -15.07 29.21
N SER A 548 16.52 -15.08 29.59
CA SER A 548 17.01 -14.47 30.84
C SER A 548 17.84 -13.19 30.62
N ILE A 549 17.58 -12.17 31.42
CA ILE A 549 18.40 -10.97 31.54
C ILE A 549 19.07 -10.95 32.91
N ILE A 550 20.41 -10.98 32.93
CA ILE A 550 21.20 -10.90 34.15
C ILE A 550 21.67 -9.45 34.35
N LEU A 551 21.16 -8.80 35.41
CA LEU A 551 21.51 -7.43 35.82
C LEU A 551 22.22 -7.36 37.19
N LYS A 552 22.77 -8.48 37.68
CA LYS A 552 23.42 -8.53 39.01
C LYS A 552 24.57 -7.53 39.09
N GLY A 553 24.52 -6.57 40.02
CA GLY A 553 25.59 -5.58 40.16
C GLY A 553 25.67 -4.55 39.01
N PHE A 554 24.71 -4.54 38.08
CA PHE A 554 24.60 -3.54 37.03
C PHE A 554 24.42 -2.12 37.61
N LYS A 555 25.13 -1.13 37.06
CA LYS A 555 25.06 0.27 37.49
C LYS A 555 24.85 1.20 36.31
N ALA A 556 23.76 1.98 36.36
CA ALA A 556 23.47 3.05 35.41
C ALA A 556 22.94 4.27 36.17
N PRO A 557 23.82 5.11 36.75
CA PRO A 557 23.42 6.17 37.69
C PRO A 557 22.59 7.30 37.04
N ASN A 558 22.63 7.40 35.71
CA ASN A 558 21.88 8.40 34.94
C ASN A 558 20.65 7.81 34.24
N LEU A 559 20.26 6.56 34.56
CA LEU A 559 19.13 5.89 33.93
C LEU A 559 17.82 6.59 34.32
N GLU A 560 17.08 7.08 33.33
CA GLU A 560 15.79 7.75 33.45
C GLU A 560 14.63 6.81 33.06
N GLU A 561 14.87 5.89 32.11
CA GLU A 561 13.87 4.95 31.61
C GLU A 561 14.41 3.52 31.56
N LEU A 562 13.68 2.59 32.16
CA LEU A 562 13.95 1.15 32.14
C LEU A 562 12.70 0.39 31.73
N ILE A 563 12.75 -0.26 30.56
CA ILE A 563 11.65 -1.07 30.02
C ILE A 563 12.16 -2.48 29.74
N MET A 564 11.54 -3.46 30.38
CA MET A 564 11.83 -4.90 30.24
C MET A 564 10.52 -5.62 29.98
N GLU A 565 10.16 -5.72 28.70
CA GLU A 565 8.88 -6.27 28.26
C GLU A 565 9.06 -7.66 27.67
N TYR A 566 8.27 -8.62 28.15
CA TYR A 566 8.26 -10.00 27.65
C TYR A 566 9.62 -10.73 27.75
N VAL A 567 10.36 -10.45 28.82
CA VAL A 567 11.69 -11.02 29.17
C VAL A 567 11.76 -11.36 30.67
N TYR A 568 12.59 -12.34 31.07
CA TYR A 568 12.71 -12.80 32.47
C TYR A 568 14.00 -12.35 33.15
N ILE A 569 13.91 -11.83 34.38
CA ILE A 569 15.05 -11.50 35.24
C ILE A 569 15.12 -12.54 36.37
N PRO A 570 16.05 -13.52 36.34
CA PRO A 570 16.02 -14.69 37.22
C PRO A 570 16.45 -14.43 38.67
N HIS A 571 16.81 -13.20 39.03
CA HIS A 571 17.39 -12.86 40.32
C HIS A 571 16.73 -11.62 40.94
N TYR A 572 17.16 -11.29 42.16
CA TYR A 572 16.82 -10.05 42.85
C TYR A 572 17.17 -8.82 42.01
N PHE A 573 16.22 -7.91 41.85
CA PHE A 573 16.41 -6.61 41.23
C PHE A 573 15.93 -5.51 42.18
N SER A 574 16.73 -4.44 42.32
CA SER A 574 16.40 -3.29 43.16
C SER A 574 16.62 -1.99 42.40
N THR A 575 15.68 -1.05 42.53
CA THR A 575 15.80 0.28 41.91
C THR A 575 16.83 1.19 42.60
N LEU A 576 17.40 0.79 43.74
CA LEU A 576 18.39 1.55 44.52
C LEU A 576 19.59 2.04 43.70
N LYS A 577 19.96 1.32 42.63
CA LYS A 577 21.11 1.65 41.77
C LYS A 577 20.78 2.64 40.64
N PHE A 578 19.53 3.09 40.54
CA PHE A 578 19.03 3.97 39.47
C PHE A 578 18.33 5.20 40.07
N PRO A 579 19.07 6.13 40.71
CA PRO A 579 18.49 7.23 41.47
C PRO A 579 17.74 8.27 40.63
N LYS A 580 17.91 8.26 39.31
CA LYS A 580 17.23 9.17 38.37
C LYS A 580 16.08 8.51 37.61
N LEU A 581 15.70 7.29 37.99
CA LEU A 581 14.69 6.51 37.27
C LEU A 581 13.32 7.18 37.38
N ARG A 582 12.77 7.62 36.24
CA ARG A 582 11.44 8.23 36.11
C ARG A 582 10.40 7.23 35.64
N LYS A 583 10.79 6.28 34.79
CA LYS A 583 9.89 5.28 34.21
C LYS A 583 10.45 3.87 34.36
N LEU A 584 9.63 2.99 34.93
CA LEU A 584 9.90 1.56 35.11
C LEU A 584 8.74 0.74 34.51
N SER A 585 9.05 -0.10 33.52
CA SER A 585 8.14 -1.13 33.01
C SER A 585 8.81 -2.50 33.08
N MET A 586 8.20 -3.46 33.78
CA MET A 586 8.73 -4.82 33.92
C MET A 586 7.64 -5.87 33.91
N CYS A 587 7.94 -7.02 33.30
CA CYS A 587 6.99 -8.13 33.15
C CYS A 587 7.30 -9.35 34.03
N HIS A 588 8.56 -9.80 34.07
CA HIS A 588 8.88 -11.06 34.74
C HIS A 588 10.21 -10.95 35.49
N VAL A 589 10.15 -10.83 36.82
CA VAL A 589 11.33 -10.69 37.68
C VAL A 589 11.18 -11.55 38.94
N SER A 590 12.19 -12.34 39.29
CA SER A 590 12.13 -13.27 40.42
C SER A 590 11.81 -12.57 41.75
N GLU A 591 12.50 -11.47 42.05
CA GLU A 591 12.26 -10.65 43.23
C GLU A 591 12.54 -9.19 42.89
N LEU A 592 11.58 -8.31 43.17
CA LEU A 592 11.63 -6.89 42.83
C LEU A 592 11.52 -6.02 44.09
N GLU A 593 12.49 -5.14 44.29
CA GLU A 593 12.44 -4.05 45.26
C GLU A 593 12.39 -2.71 44.51
N ILE A 594 11.30 -1.97 44.71
CA ILE A 594 11.18 -0.58 44.28
C ILE A 594 11.41 0.26 45.54
N VAL A 595 12.59 0.87 45.67
CA VAL A 595 12.90 1.75 46.81
C VAL A 595 12.11 3.05 46.75
N ASP A 596 11.93 3.70 47.91
CA ASP A 596 11.30 5.03 48.03
C ASP A 596 11.88 5.99 46.97
N SER A 597 11.01 6.67 46.23
CA SER A 597 11.42 7.60 45.17
C SER A 597 10.44 8.74 44.98
N GLU A 598 10.98 9.96 44.94
CA GLU A 598 10.24 11.18 44.62
C GLU A 598 10.28 11.53 43.12
N VAL A 599 11.16 10.88 42.35
CA VAL A 599 11.40 11.16 40.92
C VAL A 599 10.71 10.13 40.02
N LEU A 600 10.29 8.97 40.57
CA LEU A 600 9.62 7.92 39.81
C LEU A 600 8.18 8.38 39.49
N GLU A 601 7.88 8.49 38.19
CA GLU A 601 6.62 9.03 37.64
C GLU A 601 5.72 7.92 37.08
N GLU A 602 6.28 6.85 36.52
CA GLU A 602 5.52 5.74 35.93
C GLU A 602 6.08 4.39 36.36
N VAL A 603 5.23 3.55 36.94
CA VAL A 603 5.55 2.15 37.28
C VAL A 603 4.50 1.24 36.69
N LYS A 604 4.91 0.37 35.77
CA LYS A 604 4.09 -0.65 35.15
C LYS A 604 4.68 -2.02 35.42
N ILE A 605 3.98 -2.83 36.21
CA ILE A 605 4.37 -4.21 36.51
C ILE A 605 3.28 -5.12 35.97
N HIS A 606 3.62 -5.90 34.94
CA HIS A 606 2.68 -6.77 34.25
C HIS A 606 2.86 -8.23 34.66
N ARG A 607 1.79 -8.98 34.93
CA ARG A 607 1.83 -10.46 34.98
C ARG A 607 1.45 -11.07 33.64
N TYR A 608 2.27 -11.99 33.13
CA TYR A 608 2.00 -12.64 31.84
C TYR A 608 1.66 -14.13 31.90
N SER A 609 1.76 -14.78 33.05
CA SER A 609 1.42 -16.20 33.21
C SER A 609 0.89 -16.50 34.62
N ARG A 610 0.04 -17.53 34.75
CA ARG A 610 -0.40 -18.08 36.05
C ARG A 610 0.75 -18.71 36.84
N TYR A 611 1.88 -18.96 36.19
CA TYR A 611 3.09 -19.58 36.75
C TYR A 611 4.27 -18.60 36.85
N SER A 612 4.18 -17.39 36.29
CA SER A 612 5.21 -16.34 36.41
C SER A 612 5.04 -15.60 37.74
N PHE A 613 5.74 -16.06 38.76
CA PHE A 613 5.76 -15.39 40.06
C PHE A 613 6.83 -14.30 40.08
N ASN A 614 6.42 -13.03 40.22
CA ASN A 614 7.19 -12.13 41.07
C ASN A 614 7.14 -12.75 42.46
N ARG A 615 8.12 -13.59 42.83
CA ARG A 615 8.06 -14.40 44.07
C ARG A 615 7.94 -13.50 45.29
N LYS A 616 8.50 -12.28 45.21
CA LYS A 616 8.39 -11.22 46.21
C LYS A 616 8.47 -9.85 45.52
N LEU A 617 7.53 -8.97 45.84
CA LEU A 617 7.56 -7.54 45.50
C LEU A 617 7.61 -6.74 46.80
N LYS A 618 8.56 -5.82 46.90
CA LYS A 618 8.62 -4.79 47.94
C LYS A 618 8.59 -3.44 47.25
N ALA A 619 7.68 -2.56 47.66
CA ALA A 619 7.60 -1.21 47.16
C ALA A 619 7.61 -0.23 48.33
N GLY A 620 8.46 0.78 48.23
CA GLY A 620 8.54 1.92 49.12
C GLY A 620 7.44 2.96 48.89
N GLU A 621 7.58 4.15 49.50
CA GLU A 621 6.73 5.30 49.24
C GLU A 621 6.96 5.86 47.82
N LEU A 622 5.91 5.87 47.01
CA LEU A 622 5.91 6.35 45.62
C LEU A 622 4.98 7.56 45.49
N ARG A 623 5.47 8.75 45.86
CA ARG A 623 4.63 9.95 46.04
C ARG A 623 4.10 10.58 44.74
N ASN A 624 4.78 10.34 43.61
CA ASN A 624 4.50 10.98 42.32
C ASN A 624 4.24 9.98 41.16
N ALA A 625 4.19 8.68 41.44
CA ALA A 625 4.10 7.65 40.40
C ALA A 625 2.64 7.31 40.05
N SER A 626 2.31 7.26 38.76
CA SER A 626 1.16 6.46 38.30
C SER A 626 1.58 4.99 38.34
N VAL A 627 0.96 4.22 39.23
CA VAL A 627 1.29 2.80 39.44
C VAL A 627 0.18 1.92 38.89
N GLU A 628 0.53 1.06 37.93
CA GLU A 628 -0.38 0.07 37.36
C GLU A 628 0.18 -1.34 37.58
N PHE A 629 -0.60 -2.18 38.26
CA PHE A 629 -0.33 -3.60 38.45
C PHE A 629 -1.38 -4.39 37.66
N TYR A 630 -0.91 -5.19 36.69
CA TYR A 630 -1.78 -6.03 35.84
C TYR A 630 -1.63 -7.51 36.17
#